data_AF-R6KBY4-F1
#
_entry.id   AF-R6KBY4-F1
#
_cell.length_a   1.000
_cell.length_b   1.000
_cell.length_c   1.000
_cell.angle_alpha   90.00
_cell.angle_beta   90.00
_cell.angle_gamma   90.00
#
_symmetry.space_group_name_H-M   'P 1'
#
loop_
_entity.id
_entity.type
_entity.pdbx_description
1 polymer ?
#
loop_
_entity_poly.entity_id
_entity_poly.type
_entity_poly.pdbx_seq_one_letter_code
_entity_poly.pdbx_strand_id
1 'polypeptide(L)'
;MRATNAEVMVINGTINKDWIRQYGEDIHNVRELYISKDVKKIEPDMLAVLDNLTTIVVDEDNPYYDSRDNCNAVIDSQTNELIIGCQRTVIPAGITGIGVYAFYGRSGLKSITIPYSISYISECAFEDCYNLVDVKMTSGIRHIGARAFAGCVSLMDVWVPEEIAEVQEGAFESVNHITYDGTLEYDEWGAWIVG
;
A
#
# COMPACT_ATOMS: atom_id res chain seq x y z
N MET A 1 -1.30 13.04 -26.59
CA MET A 1 -1.31 13.17 -25.13
C MET A 1 -0.42 14.33 -24.76
N ARG A 2 -0.94 15.34 -24.05
CA ARG A 2 -0.10 16.42 -23.52
C ARG A 2 0.68 15.83 -22.35
N ALA A 3 2.00 15.74 -22.48
CA ALA A 3 2.86 15.69 -21.31
C ALA A 3 2.64 17.02 -20.55
N THR A 4 1.81 16.97 -19.51
CA THR A 4 1.88 17.95 -18.43
C THR A 4 3.25 17.80 -17.75
N ASN A 5 3.75 18.84 -17.08
CA ASN A 5 5.05 18.86 -16.37
C ASN A 5 5.45 17.47 -15.84
N ALA A 6 6.75 17.12 -15.90
CA ALA A 6 7.32 15.81 -15.52
C ALA A 6 6.90 15.26 -14.13
N GLU A 7 6.15 16.04 -13.35
CA GLU A 7 5.58 15.70 -12.05
C GLU A 7 4.14 15.14 -12.12
N VAL A 8 3.38 15.29 -13.20
CA VAL A 8 1.96 14.89 -13.27
C VAL A 8 1.74 13.80 -14.32
N MET A 9 1.29 12.62 -13.88
CA MET A 9 0.88 11.51 -14.72
C MET A 9 -0.65 11.40 -14.78
N VAL A 10 -1.21 11.28 -15.97
CA VAL A 10 -2.66 11.14 -16.20
C VAL A 10 -2.95 9.78 -16.81
N ILE A 11 -3.67 8.92 -16.10
CA ILE A 11 -4.15 7.63 -16.60
C ILE A 11 -5.50 7.84 -17.30
N ASN A 12 -5.56 7.49 -18.58
CA ASN A 12 -6.79 7.44 -19.37
C ASN A 12 -6.96 6.04 -19.96
N GLY A 13 -8.02 5.33 -19.58
CA GLY A 13 -8.26 3.97 -20.03
C GLY A 13 -7.39 2.93 -19.30
N THR A 14 -6.76 2.03 -20.05
CA THR A 14 -6.01 0.89 -19.48
C THR A 14 -4.52 1.21 -19.37
N ILE A 15 -3.95 0.98 -18.17
CA ILE A 15 -2.50 0.99 -17.95
C ILE A 15 -1.90 -0.28 -18.56
N ASN A 16 -0.83 -0.15 -19.35
CA ASN A 16 -0.08 -1.30 -19.83
C ASN A 16 1.44 -1.05 -19.77
N LYS A 17 2.24 -2.11 -19.91
CA LYS A 17 3.71 -2.05 -19.77
C LYS A 17 4.37 -1.13 -20.78
N ASP A 18 3.80 -1.00 -21.97
CA ASP A 18 4.33 -0.15 -23.03
C ASP A 18 4.09 1.33 -22.75
N TRP A 19 3.01 1.66 -22.01
CA TRP A 19 2.67 3.02 -21.64
C TRP A 19 3.64 3.61 -20.60
N ILE A 20 4.09 2.82 -19.62
CA ILE A 20 5.07 3.26 -18.61
C ILE A 20 6.44 3.49 -19.24
N ARG A 21 6.85 2.65 -20.20
CA ARG A 21 8.13 2.78 -20.90
C ARG A 21 8.30 4.12 -21.60
N GLN A 22 7.22 4.81 -21.94
CA GLN A 22 7.28 6.14 -22.55
C GLN A 22 7.90 7.19 -21.63
N TYR A 23 7.82 7.01 -20.30
CA TYR A 23 8.38 7.94 -19.32
C TYR A 23 9.87 7.71 -19.05
N GLY A 24 10.41 6.52 -19.35
CA GLY A 24 11.82 6.21 -19.08
C GLY A 24 12.23 6.51 -17.64
N GLU A 25 13.38 7.16 -17.46
CA GLU A 25 13.88 7.62 -16.15
C GLU A 25 13.01 8.71 -15.50
N ASP A 26 12.25 9.48 -16.29
CA ASP A 26 11.41 10.56 -15.76
C ASP A 26 10.21 10.04 -14.96
N ILE A 27 9.93 8.73 -15.00
CA ILE A 27 8.86 8.11 -14.21
C ILE A 27 9.06 8.33 -12.70
N HIS A 28 10.31 8.42 -12.24
CA HIS A 28 10.67 8.68 -10.84
C HIS A 28 10.48 10.16 -10.44
N ASN A 29 10.25 11.05 -11.41
CA ASN A 29 9.93 12.46 -11.15
C ASN A 29 8.43 12.69 -10.92
N VAL A 30 7.58 11.71 -11.21
CA VAL A 30 6.13 11.82 -11.04
C VAL A 30 5.78 11.98 -9.56
N ARG A 31 5.08 13.06 -9.24
CA ARG A 31 4.59 13.43 -7.90
C ARG A 31 3.07 13.35 -7.79
N GLU A 32 2.36 13.50 -8.90
CA GLU A 32 0.91 13.50 -8.97
C GLU A 32 0.41 12.46 -9.96
N LEU A 33 -0.58 11.68 -9.52
CA LEU A 33 -1.29 10.71 -10.33
C LEU A 33 -2.75 11.10 -10.46
N TYR A 34 -3.23 11.29 -11.68
CA TYR A 34 -4.65 11.49 -11.97
C TYR A 34 -5.25 10.23 -12.61
N ILE A 35 -6.33 9.71 -12.02
CA ILE A 35 -7.13 8.60 -12.54
C ILE A 35 -8.40 9.18 -13.17
N SER A 36 -8.54 9.10 -14.50
CA SER A 36 -9.74 9.63 -15.16
C SER A 36 -10.95 8.70 -15.03
N LYS A 37 -12.15 9.24 -15.29
CA LYS A 37 -13.40 8.47 -15.32
C LYS A 37 -13.44 7.29 -16.31
N ASP A 38 -12.55 7.28 -17.30
CA ASP A 38 -12.49 6.24 -18.32
C ASP A 38 -11.67 5.02 -17.87
N VAL A 39 -10.98 5.10 -16.73
CA VAL A 39 -10.17 4.00 -16.17
C VAL A 39 -11.07 2.95 -15.54
N LYS A 40 -11.00 1.73 -16.06
CA LYS A 40 -11.84 0.59 -15.62
C LYS A 40 -11.08 -0.52 -14.91
N LYS A 41 -9.76 -0.54 -15.08
CA LYS A 41 -8.88 -1.55 -14.52
C LYS A 41 -7.51 -0.94 -14.25
N ILE A 42 -7.03 -1.17 -13.05
CA ILE A 42 -5.68 -0.88 -12.59
C ILE A 42 -5.03 -2.21 -12.22
N GLU A 43 -3.80 -2.41 -12.66
CA GLU A 43 -2.93 -3.49 -12.20
C GLU A 43 -1.94 -2.85 -11.22
N PRO A 44 -2.07 -3.04 -9.90
CA PRO A 44 -1.32 -2.25 -8.91
C PRO A 44 0.20 -2.37 -9.04
N ASP A 45 0.70 -3.56 -9.39
CA ASP A 45 2.11 -3.85 -9.66
C ASP A 45 2.70 -2.92 -10.73
N MET A 46 1.88 -2.51 -11.71
CA MET A 46 2.29 -1.60 -12.75
C MET A 46 2.59 -0.19 -12.24
N LEU A 47 1.99 0.24 -11.13
CA LEU A 47 2.19 1.57 -10.56
C LEU A 47 3.11 1.58 -9.33
N ALA A 48 3.69 0.42 -9.01
CA ALA A 48 4.76 0.28 -8.03
C ALA A 48 5.97 1.18 -8.34
N VAL A 49 6.26 1.40 -9.63
CA VAL A 49 7.38 2.25 -10.10
C VAL A 49 7.25 3.74 -9.75
N LEU A 50 6.05 4.20 -9.34
CA LEU A 50 5.78 5.58 -8.96
C LEU A 50 6.20 5.88 -7.50
N ASP A 51 7.43 5.56 -7.16
CA ASP A 51 8.06 5.59 -5.83
C ASP A 51 8.04 6.96 -5.11
N ASN A 52 7.75 8.02 -5.85
CA ASN A 52 7.88 9.42 -5.45
C ASN A 52 6.54 10.18 -5.38
N LEU A 53 5.40 9.50 -5.50
CA LEU A 53 4.07 10.10 -5.44
C LEU A 53 3.79 10.81 -4.11
N THR A 54 3.25 12.02 -4.22
CA THR A 54 2.75 12.85 -3.12
C THR A 54 1.25 13.09 -3.20
N THR A 55 0.69 13.04 -4.41
CA THR A 55 -0.71 13.39 -4.70
C THR A 55 -1.35 12.34 -5.60
N ILE A 56 -2.56 11.93 -5.25
CA ILE A 56 -3.43 11.07 -6.05
C ILE A 56 -4.78 11.76 -6.16
N VAL A 57 -5.23 11.93 -7.40
CA VAL A 57 -6.54 12.47 -7.74
C VAL A 57 -7.29 11.41 -8.52
N VAL A 58 -8.51 11.10 -8.08
CA VAL A 58 -9.43 10.24 -8.83
C VAL A 58 -10.60 11.11 -9.27
N ASP A 59 -10.91 11.04 -10.55
CA ASP A 59 -12.05 11.73 -11.15
C ASP A 59 -13.35 11.32 -10.42
N GLU A 60 -14.15 12.31 -9.99
CA GLU A 60 -15.37 12.06 -9.23
C GLU A 60 -16.43 11.27 -10.01
N ASP A 61 -16.35 11.29 -11.34
CA ASP A 61 -17.21 10.52 -12.23
C ASP A 61 -16.70 9.09 -12.49
N ASN A 62 -15.56 8.67 -11.90
CA ASN A 62 -15.06 7.31 -12.07
C ASN A 62 -15.96 6.30 -11.32
N PRO A 63 -16.58 5.32 -12.01
CA PRO A 63 -17.51 4.39 -11.35
C PRO A 63 -16.83 3.16 -10.73
N TYR A 64 -15.52 3.01 -10.89
CA TYR A 64 -14.73 1.85 -10.44
C TYR A 64 -13.79 2.19 -9.28
N TYR A 65 -13.32 3.43 -9.24
CA TYR A 65 -12.32 3.88 -8.29
C TYR A 65 -12.73 5.21 -7.68
N ASP A 66 -12.34 5.43 -6.44
CA ASP A 66 -12.51 6.71 -5.76
C ASP A 66 -11.33 7.05 -4.85
N SER A 67 -11.35 8.29 -4.34
CA SER A 67 -10.43 8.81 -3.31
C SER A 67 -11.26 9.48 -2.22
N ARG A 68 -12.22 8.71 -1.66
CA ARG A 68 -13.18 9.22 -0.66
C ARG A 68 -12.49 9.74 0.59
N ASP A 69 -13.20 10.57 1.35
CA ASP A 69 -12.73 11.14 2.63
C ASP A 69 -11.39 11.90 2.55
N ASN A 70 -11.04 12.40 1.35
CA ASN A 70 -9.74 13.04 1.06
C ASN A 70 -8.54 12.14 1.41
N CYS A 71 -8.66 10.83 1.18
CA CYS A 71 -7.65 9.85 1.58
C CYS A 71 -6.32 9.96 0.82
N ASN A 72 -6.29 10.67 -0.31
CA ASN A 72 -5.10 10.79 -1.16
C ASN A 72 -4.56 9.40 -1.57
N ALA A 73 -5.47 8.55 -2.04
CA ALA A 73 -5.23 7.18 -2.43
C ALA A 73 -6.26 6.75 -3.48
N VAL A 74 -6.02 5.62 -4.15
CA VAL A 74 -7.01 4.97 -5.01
C VAL A 74 -7.64 3.83 -4.22
N ILE A 75 -8.96 3.87 -4.12
CA ILE A 75 -9.79 2.82 -3.52
C ILE A 75 -10.55 2.14 -4.64
N ASP A 76 -10.50 0.81 -4.69
CA ASP A 76 -11.37 0.02 -5.57
C ASP A 76 -12.78 -0.02 -4.95
N SER A 77 -13.75 0.57 -5.64
CA SER A 77 -15.11 0.71 -5.13
C SER A 77 -15.86 -0.62 -5.03
N GLN A 78 -15.42 -1.67 -5.75
CA GLN A 78 -16.03 -3.00 -5.70
C GLN A 78 -15.49 -3.83 -4.52
N THR A 79 -14.17 -3.84 -4.33
CA THR A 79 -13.54 -4.62 -3.24
C THR A 79 -13.49 -3.84 -1.93
N ASN A 80 -13.68 -2.52 -1.97
CA ASN A 80 -13.55 -1.61 -0.83
C ASN A 80 -12.14 -1.64 -0.21
N GLU A 81 -11.13 -1.78 -1.08
CA GLU A 81 -9.72 -1.87 -0.74
C GLU A 81 -8.97 -0.62 -1.20
N LEU A 82 -7.97 -0.20 -0.41
CA LEU A 82 -6.97 0.75 -0.87
C LEU A 82 -5.95 0.00 -1.74
N ILE A 83 -5.89 0.33 -3.03
CA ILE A 83 -5.04 -0.36 -4.01
C ILE A 83 -3.82 0.45 -4.44
N ILE A 84 -3.81 1.77 -4.23
CA ILE A 84 -2.65 2.63 -4.46
C ILE A 84 -2.62 3.75 -3.41
N GLY A 85 -1.55 3.81 -2.64
CA GLY A 85 -1.25 4.90 -1.72
C GLY A 85 -0.03 5.71 -2.16
N CYS A 86 0.24 6.79 -1.44
CA CYS A 86 1.36 7.70 -1.65
C CYS A 86 1.87 8.26 -0.30
N GLN A 87 2.85 9.17 -0.34
CA GLN A 87 3.51 9.71 0.86
C GLN A 87 2.54 10.28 1.91
N ARG A 88 1.42 10.87 1.49
CA ARG A 88 0.49 11.61 2.36
C ARG A 88 -0.88 10.94 2.45
N THR A 89 -0.95 9.64 2.18
CA THR A 89 -2.21 8.91 2.28
C THR A 89 -2.72 8.89 3.72
N VAL A 90 -4.01 9.18 3.86
CA VAL A 90 -4.77 8.96 5.09
C VAL A 90 -5.73 7.82 4.81
N ILE A 91 -5.52 6.65 5.43
CA ILE A 91 -6.39 5.50 5.21
C ILE A 91 -7.78 5.83 5.78
N PRO A 92 -8.85 5.87 4.96
CA PRO A 92 -10.16 6.27 5.44
C PRO A 92 -10.77 5.18 6.29
N ALA A 93 -11.64 5.56 7.22
CA ALA A 93 -12.39 4.60 8.00
C ALA A 93 -13.41 3.88 7.09
N GLY A 94 -13.61 2.58 7.31
CA GLY A 94 -14.65 1.81 6.61
C GLY A 94 -14.19 1.10 5.35
N ILE A 95 -12.93 1.27 4.92
CA ILE A 95 -12.31 0.33 3.97
C ILE A 95 -11.87 -0.94 4.71
N THR A 96 -11.84 -2.07 3.99
CA THR A 96 -11.67 -3.41 4.57
C THR A 96 -10.25 -3.94 4.51
N GLY A 97 -9.43 -3.44 3.57
CA GLY A 97 -8.10 -3.98 3.32
C GLY A 97 -7.16 -3.02 2.61
N ILE A 98 -5.88 -3.37 2.70
CA ILE A 98 -4.78 -2.75 1.96
C ILE A 98 -4.32 -3.76 0.92
N GLY A 99 -4.53 -3.44 -0.35
CA GLY A 99 -4.34 -4.34 -1.47
C GLY A 99 -2.88 -4.63 -1.81
N VAL A 100 -2.69 -5.59 -2.70
CA VAL A 100 -1.37 -6.05 -3.17
C VAL A 100 -0.61 -4.86 -3.77
N TYR A 101 0.64 -4.67 -3.34
CA TYR A 101 1.52 -3.58 -3.77
C TYR A 101 1.03 -2.14 -3.48
N ALA A 102 0.00 -1.94 -2.65
CA ALA A 102 -0.64 -0.63 -2.49
C ALA A 102 0.32 0.52 -2.15
N PHE A 103 1.34 0.25 -1.35
CA PHE A 103 2.42 1.18 -0.98
C PHE A 103 3.81 0.65 -1.37
N TYR A 104 3.91 -0.30 -2.30
CA TYR A 104 5.21 -0.85 -2.70
C TYR A 104 6.21 0.24 -3.09
N GLY A 105 7.40 0.19 -2.50
CA GLY A 105 8.52 1.08 -2.83
C GLY A 105 8.26 2.57 -2.56
N ARG A 106 7.27 2.94 -1.73
CA ARG A 106 6.93 4.35 -1.48
C ARG A 106 7.98 5.03 -0.59
N SER A 107 9.06 5.47 -1.22
CA SER A 107 10.21 6.11 -0.59
C SER A 107 9.85 7.36 0.24
N GLY A 108 8.78 8.06 -0.07
CA GLY A 108 8.33 9.23 0.70
C GLY A 108 7.58 8.89 1.98
N LEU A 109 7.04 7.67 2.12
CA LEU A 109 6.18 7.28 3.23
C LEU A 109 7.00 7.07 4.51
N LYS A 110 6.69 7.86 5.55
CA LYS A 110 7.42 7.82 6.84
C LYS A 110 6.63 7.19 7.98
N SER A 111 5.31 7.36 7.93
CA SER A 111 4.42 6.84 8.96
C SER A 111 3.05 6.59 8.35
N ILE A 112 2.36 5.55 8.82
CA ILE A 112 0.99 5.24 8.42
C ILE A 112 0.18 4.80 9.64
N THR A 113 -1.08 5.20 9.70
CA THR A 113 -2.03 4.71 10.70
C THR A 113 -3.02 3.78 10.01
N ILE A 114 -3.11 2.55 10.49
CA ILE A 114 -3.99 1.51 9.95
C ILE A 114 -5.24 1.45 10.83
N PRO A 115 -6.41 1.92 10.34
CA PRO A 115 -7.62 2.01 11.15
C PRO A 115 -8.23 0.64 11.44
N TYR A 116 -9.07 0.57 12.47
CA TYR A 116 -9.68 -0.68 12.96
C TYR A 116 -10.54 -1.41 11.90
N SER A 117 -11.01 -0.71 10.87
CA SER A 117 -11.78 -1.33 9.80
C SER A 117 -10.94 -2.25 8.89
N ILE A 118 -9.61 -2.14 8.93
CA ILE A 118 -8.72 -2.97 8.13
C ILE A 118 -8.63 -4.36 8.74
N SER A 119 -9.11 -5.33 7.97
CA SER A 119 -9.08 -6.75 8.29
C SER A 119 -7.89 -7.48 7.68
N TYR A 120 -7.28 -6.96 6.61
CA TYR A 120 -6.11 -7.56 5.99
C TYR A 120 -5.16 -6.55 5.35
N ILE A 121 -3.90 -6.95 5.32
CA ILE A 121 -2.82 -6.30 4.58
C ILE A 121 -2.29 -7.35 3.61
N SER A 122 -2.45 -7.13 2.31
CA SER A 122 -2.12 -8.11 1.29
C SER A 122 -0.61 -8.25 1.06
N GLU A 123 -0.25 -9.23 0.24
CA GLU A 123 1.12 -9.49 -0.22
C GLU A 123 1.81 -8.20 -0.72
N CYS A 124 3.04 -8.00 -0.27
CA CYS A 124 3.92 -6.90 -0.69
C CYS A 124 3.33 -5.48 -0.49
N ALA A 125 2.28 -5.31 0.32
CA ALA A 125 1.54 -4.05 0.44
C ALA A 125 2.43 -2.85 0.79
N PHE A 126 3.43 -3.01 1.65
CA PHE A 126 4.40 -1.99 2.05
C PHE A 126 5.85 -2.43 1.78
N GLU A 127 6.07 -3.44 0.95
CA GLU A 127 7.42 -3.91 0.64
C GLU A 127 8.29 -2.76 0.12
N ASP A 128 9.56 -2.73 0.52
CA ASP A 128 10.56 -1.73 0.14
C ASP A 128 10.19 -0.27 0.49
N CYS A 129 9.28 -0.06 1.45
CA CYS A 129 9.09 1.25 2.08
C CYS A 129 10.27 1.61 3.00
N TYR A 130 11.45 1.83 2.44
CA TYR A 130 12.72 1.99 3.19
C TYR A 130 12.71 3.11 4.23
N ASN A 131 11.88 4.14 4.04
CA ASN A 131 11.79 5.29 4.94
C ASN A 131 10.60 5.21 5.92
N LEU A 132 9.81 4.13 5.90
CA LEU A 132 8.72 3.91 6.84
C LEU A 132 9.30 3.61 8.22
N VAL A 133 9.07 4.51 9.16
CA VAL A 133 9.60 4.44 10.53
C VAL A 133 8.55 3.97 11.53
N ASP A 134 7.27 4.29 11.28
CA ASP A 134 6.18 4.08 12.23
C ASP A 134 4.92 3.53 11.54
N VAL A 135 4.45 2.38 12.02
CA VAL A 135 3.18 1.78 11.59
C VAL A 135 2.30 1.61 12.82
N LYS A 136 1.26 2.43 12.91
CA LYS A 136 0.26 2.32 13.98
C LYS A 136 -0.83 1.37 13.54
N MET A 137 -0.66 0.10 13.89
CA MET A 137 -1.67 -0.94 13.68
C MET A 137 -2.80 -0.80 14.72
N THR A 138 -3.94 -1.42 14.45
CA THR A 138 -5.09 -1.55 15.37
C THR A 138 -5.52 -3.02 15.41
N SER A 139 -6.24 -3.45 16.45
CA SER A 139 -6.62 -4.86 16.69
C SER A 139 -7.62 -5.48 15.70
N GLY A 140 -8.01 -4.75 14.64
CA GLY A 140 -8.94 -5.23 13.62
C GLY A 140 -8.32 -6.19 12.60
N ILE A 141 -6.98 -6.21 12.50
CA ILE A 141 -6.27 -6.94 11.45
C ILE A 141 -6.29 -8.44 11.76
N ARG A 142 -6.63 -9.25 10.75
CA ARG A 142 -6.70 -10.72 10.81
C ARG A 142 -5.64 -11.37 9.93
N HIS A 143 -5.28 -10.78 8.80
CA HIS A 143 -4.31 -11.37 7.87
C HIS A 143 -3.23 -10.38 7.46
N ILE A 144 -1.98 -10.81 7.52
CA ILE A 144 -0.82 -10.10 6.96
C ILE A 144 -0.17 -11.01 5.92
N GLY A 145 -0.20 -10.58 4.66
CA GLY A 145 0.27 -11.34 3.51
C GLY A 145 1.78 -11.43 3.42
N ALA A 146 2.23 -12.30 2.51
CA ALA A 146 3.66 -12.56 2.31
C ALA A 146 4.39 -11.26 1.99
N ARG A 147 5.57 -11.08 2.60
CA ARG A 147 6.42 -9.90 2.39
C ARG A 147 5.74 -8.54 2.61
N ALA A 148 4.60 -8.47 3.32
CA ALA A 148 3.80 -7.24 3.45
C ALA A 148 4.59 -6.01 3.89
N PHE A 149 5.58 -6.16 4.78
CA PHE A 149 6.50 -5.12 5.24
C PHE A 149 7.98 -5.50 4.99
N ALA A 150 8.24 -6.42 4.05
CA ALA A 150 9.61 -6.83 3.73
C ALA A 150 10.44 -5.61 3.27
N GLY A 151 11.69 -5.52 3.73
CA GLY A 151 12.57 -4.42 3.34
C GLY A 151 12.23 -3.06 3.97
N CYS A 152 11.26 -2.98 4.89
CA CYS A 152 11.01 -1.78 5.70
C CYS A 152 12.11 -1.57 6.76
N VAL A 153 13.35 -1.36 6.33
CA VAL A 153 14.55 -1.36 7.20
C VAL A 153 14.58 -0.27 8.26
N SER A 154 13.83 0.83 8.06
CA SER A 154 13.69 1.91 9.04
C SER A 154 12.58 1.68 10.07
N LEU A 155 11.74 0.66 9.85
CA LEU A 155 10.66 0.31 10.75
C LEU A 155 11.27 -0.38 11.96
N MET A 156 11.42 0.38 13.05
CA MET A 156 12.10 -0.08 14.25
C MET A 156 11.22 -1.04 15.02
N ASP A 157 9.98 -0.66 15.26
CA ASP A 157 9.02 -1.38 16.08
C ASP A 157 7.74 -1.63 15.28
N VAL A 158 7.29 -2.89 15.26
CA VAL A 158 5.95 -3.24 14.83
C VAL A 158 5.21 -3.93 15.98
N TRP A 159 3.98 -3.51 16.20
CA TRP A 159 3.06 -4.16 17.10
C TRP A 159 2.08 -5.02 16.30
N VAL A 160 2.05 -6.32 16.59
CA VAL A 160 1.11 -7.28 16.02
C VAL A 160 0.02 -7.59 17.07
N PRO A 161 -1.26 -7.38 16.77
CA PRO A 161 -2.35 -7.61 17.72
C PRO A 161 -2.60 -9.11 17.97
N GLU A 162 -3.10 -9.47 19.15
CA GLU A 162 -3.46 -10.86 19.53
C GLU A 162 -4.49 -11.48 18.58
N GLU A 163 -5.39 -10.66 18.02
CA GLU A 163 -6.45 -11.16 17.15
C GLU A 163 -6.00 -11.50 15.73
N ILE A 164 -4.69 -11.45 15.44
CA ILE A 164 -4.15 -11.85 14.14
C ILE A 164 -4.43 -13.34 13.89
N ALA A 165 -5.01 -13.66 12.74
CA ALA A 165 -5.33 -15.03 12.32
C ALA A 165 -4.23 -15.64 11.43
N GLU A 166 -3.45 -14.81 10.74
CA GLU A 166 -2.37 -15.29 9.87
C GLU A 166 -1.31 -14.20 9.65
N VAL A 167 -0.04 -14.59 9.75
CA VAL A 167 1.12 -13.82 9.27
C VAL A 167 1.92 -14.70 8.33
N GLN A 168 1.95 -14.34 7.05
CA GLN A 168 2.61 -15.13 6.01
C GLN A 168 4.12 -14.95 5.97
N GLU A 169 4.79 -15.83 5.22
CA GLU A 169 6.24 -15.87 5.11
C GLU A 169 6.85 -14.52 4.74
N GLY A 170 7.89 -14.12 5.48
CA GLY A 170 8.62 -12.89 5.23
C GLY A 170 7.83 -11.60 5.44
N ALA A 171 6.61 -11.64 6.00
CA ALA A 171 5.78 -10.46 6.21
C ALA A 171 6.52 -9.29 6.88
N PHE A 172 7.47 -9.60 7.77
CA PHE A 172 8.30 -8.61 8.47
C PHE A 172 9.80 -8.84 8.22
N GLU A 173 10.17 -9.38 7.05
CA GLU A 173 11.57 -9.58 6.68
C GLU A 173 12.34 -8.24 6.74
N SER A 174 13.47 -8.21 7.45
CA SER A 174 14.28 -7.01 7.68
C SER A 174 13.66 -5.93 8.58
N VAL A 175 12.56 -6.23 9.29
CA VAL A 175 12.07 -5.41 10.40
C VAL A 175 12.86 -5.77 11.68
N ASN A 176 13.30 -4.75 12.42
CA ASN A 176 14.28 -4.95 13.50
C ASN A 176 13.66 -5.50 14.80
N HIS A 177 12.47 -5.03 15.19
CA HIS A 177 11.82 -5.44 16.42
C HIS A 177 10.31 -5.58 16.21
N ILE A 178 9.79 -6.75 16.58
CA ILE A 178 8.38 -7.11 16.47
C ILE A 178 7.90 -7.48 17.86
N THR A 179 6.83 -6.82 18.30
CA THR A 179 6.11 -7.12 19.54
C THR A 179 4.78 -7.77 19.20
N TYR A 180 4.39 -8.78 19.97
CA TYR A 180 3.15 -9.52 19.78
C TYR A 180 2.43 -9.64 21.12
N ASP A 181 1.14 -9.30 21.14
CA ASP A 181 0.32 -9.34 22.37
C ASP A 181 -0.22 -10.75 22.69
N GLY A 182 -0.21 -11.67 21.73
CA GLY A 182 -0.70 -13.03 21.92
C GLY A 182 0.36 -14.03 22.41
N THR A 183 -0.04 -15.29 22.52
CA THR A 183 0.87 -16.40 22.79
C THR A 183 1.57 -16.86 21.52
N LEU A 184 2.91 -16.87 21.53
CA LEU A 184 3.71 -17.51 20.49
C LEU A 184 3.59 -19.04 20.63
N GLU A 185 3.34 -19.76 19.54
CA GLU A 185 3.59 -21.20 19.49
C GLU A 185 5.00 -21.45 18.94
N TYR A 186 5.51 -22.63 19.26
CA TYR A 186 6.86 -23.04 18.92
C TYR A 186 6.80 -24.35 18.15
N ASP A 187 7.45 -24.40 16.99
CA ASP A 187 7.74 -25.64 16.28
C ASP A 187 9.25 -25.91 16.21
N GLU A 188 9.66 -26.89 15.41
CA GLU A 188 11.08 -27.24 15.25
C GLU A 188 11.92 -26.16 14.52
N TRP A 189 11.26 -25.15 13.94
CA TRP A 189 11.87 -24.04 13.20
C TRP A 189 11.91 -22.73 14.00
N GLY A 190 11.20 -22.66 15.13
CA GLY A 190 11.28 -21.54 16.07
C GLY A 190 9.92 -21.12 16.63
N ALA A 191 9.86 -19.91 17.18
CA ALA A 191 8.59 -19.29 17.58
C ALA A 191 7.91 -18.71 16.32
N TRP A 192 6.63 -19.00 16.14
CA TRP A 192 5.82 -18.38 15.09
C TRP A 192 4.52 -17.85 15.70
N ILE A 193 4.00 -16.80 15.07
CA ILE A 193 2.73 -16.18 15.47
C ILE A 193 1.62 -17.07 14.94
N VAL A 194 0.86 -17.65 15.87
CA VAL A 194 -0.33 -18.43 15.55
C VAL A 194 -1.48 -17.47 15.43
N GLY A 195 -2.38 -17.76 14.50
CA GLY A 195 -3.69 -17.17 14.50
C GLY A 195 -4.81 -18.19 14.52
#